data_AF-A0A8T7AKI9-F1
#
_entry.id   AF-A0A8T7AKI9-F1
#
_cell.length_a   1.000
_cell.length_b   1.000
_cell.length_c   1.000
_cell.angle_alpha   90.00
_cell.angle_beta   90.00
_cell.angle_gamma   90.00
#
_symmetry.space_group_name_H-M   'P 1'
#
loop_
_entity.id
_entity.type
_entity.pdbx_description
1 polymer ?
#
loop_
_entity_poly.entity_id
_entity_poly.type
_entity_poly.pdbx_seq_one_letter_code
_entity_poly.pdbx_strand_id
1 'polypeptide(L)' 'GVAIHPSQTEDFLLYRPNGRIVHKQVSGSAGDFTVCDNRGADYAKVMILDLSGRPLLTRTLTDGSLPSCG' A
#
# COMPACT_ATOMS: atom_id res chain seq x y z
N GLY A 1 -10.57 2.29 -10.18
CA GLY A 1 -10.82 1.23 -9.17
C GLY A 1 -9.67 1.15 -8.19
N VAL A 2 -9.79 0.39 -7.10
CA VAL A 2 -8.70 0.23 -6.12
C VAL A 2 -8.18 -1.21 -6.18
N ALA A 3 -6.89 -1.37 -6.42
CA ALA A 3 -6.20 -2.66 -6.36
C ALA A 3 -5.27 -2.65 -5.14
N ILE A 4 -5.48 -3.58 -4.21
CA ILE A 4 -4.71 -3.68 -2.98
C ILE A 4 -3.71 -4.83 -3.13
N HIS A 5 -2.43 -4.56 -2.90
CA HIS A 5 -1.35 -5.54 -2.91
C HIS A 5 -0.78 -5.65 -1.49
N PRO A 6 -1.50 -6.31 -0.58
CA PRO A 6 -1.03 -6.41 0.79
C PRO A 6 0.24 -7.28 0.84
N SER A 7 1.22 -6.91 1.68
CA SER A 7 2.43 -7.74 1.85
C SER A 7 2.14 -9.05 2.59
N GLN A 8 0.91 -9.21 3.10
CA GLN A 8 0.38 -10.41 3.72
C GLN A 8 -1.03 -10.69 3.20
N THR A 9 -1.43 -11.96 3.20
CA THR A 9 -2.68 -12.54 2.67
C THR A 9 -4.00 -12.06 3.30
N GLU A 10 -4.02 -10.91 3.98
CA GLU A 10 -5.22 -10.39 4.65
C GLU A 10 -5.83 -9.24 3.83
N ASP A 11 -7.15 -9.28 3.61
CA ASP A 11 -7.90 -8.26 2.86
C ASP A 11 -8.08 -6.93 3.62
N PHE A 12 -7.58 -6.83 4.86
CA PHE A 12 -7.79 -5.69 5.73
C PHE A 12 -6.54 -5.32 6.54
N LEU A 13 -6.46 -4.06 6.91
CA LEU A 13 -5.40 -3.49 7.75
C LEU A 13 -5.91 -3.31 9.17
N LEU A 14 -5.14 -3.75 10.15
CA LEU A 14 -5.46 -3.57 11.56
C LEU A 14 -4.50 -2.56 12.20
N TYR A 15 -5.05 -1.55 12.86
CA TYR A 15 -4.29 -0.52 13.58
C TYR A 15 -4.31 -0.76 15.08
N ARG A 16 -3.16 -0.57 15.73
CA ARG A 16 -3.04 -0.48 17.19
C ARG A 16 -3.54 0.88 17.67
N PRO A 17 -3.94 1.01 18.95
CA PRO A 17 -4.35 2.30 19.53
C PRO A 17 -3.30 3.41 19.42
N ASN A 18 -2.01 3.07 19.30
CA ASN A 18 -0.93 4.04 19.10
C ASN A 18 -0.71 4.44 17.62
N GLY A 19 -1.62 4.08 16.73
CA GLY A 19 -1.58 4.41 15.30
C GLY A 19 -0.68 3.51 14.45
N ARG A 20 0.02 2.54 15.03
CA ARG A 20 0.89 1.61 14.29
C ARG A 20 0.11 0.44 13.73
N ILE A 21 0.50 -0.06 12.56
CA ILE A 21 -0.12 -1.25 11.97
C ILE A 21 0.27 -2.51 12.77
N VAL A 22 -0.68 -3.43 12.89
CA VAL A 22 -0.46 -4.82 13.34
C VAL A 22 0.04 -5.61 12.13
N HIS A 23 1.23 -6.19 12.24
CA HIS A 23 1.87 -6.93 11.18
C HIS A 23 2.59 -8.13 11.77
N LYS A 24 2.65 -9.27 11.05
CA LYS A 24 3.29 -10.50 11.59
C LYS A 24 4.81 -10.34 11.76
N GLN A 25 5.44 -9.39 11.04
CA GLN A 25 6.87 -9.10 11.15
C GLN A 25 7.13 -7.73 11.79
N VAL A 26 8.24 -7.66 12.55
CA VAL A 26 8.65 -6.48 13.34
C VAL A 26 9.29 -5.39 12.47
N SER A 27 9.72 -5.72 11.25
CA SER A 27 10.31 -4.82 10.26
C SER A 27 9.69 -5.04 8.87
N GLY A 28 9.74 -4.02 8.02
CA GLY A 28 9.24 -4.06 6.63
C GLY A 28 8.11 -3.07 6.35
N SER A 29 7.58 -3.14 5.13
CA SER A 29 6.34 -2.46 4.74
C SER A 29 5.14 -3.34 5.10
N ALA A 30 4.07 -2.74 5.62
CA ALA A 30 2.78 -3.41 5.78
C ALA A 30 2.07 -3.67 4.44
N GLY A 31 2.60 -3.12 3.35
CA GLY A 31 2.16 -3.36 1.98
C GLY A 31 2.04 -2.07 1.19
N ASP A 32 1.53 -2.21 -0.03
CA ASP A 32 1.13 -1.08 -0.86
C ASP A 32 -0.22 -1.35 -1.54
N PHE A 33 -0.88 -0.28 -1.95
CA PHE A 33 -2.06 -0.39 -2.78
C PHE A 33 -2.08 0.70 -3.84
N THR A 34 -2.59 0.33 -5.01
CA THR A 34 -2.71 1.20 -6.17
C THR A 34 -4.15 1.69 -6.28
N VAL A 35 -4.30 3.01 -6.26
CA VAL A 35 -5.54 3.69 -6.61
C VAL A 35 -5.47 4.07 -8.09
N CYS A 36 -6.22 3.34 -8.91
CA CYS A 36 -6.27 3.55 -10.35
C CYS A 36 -7.25 4.66 -10.73
N ASP A 37 -6.76 5.54 -11.60
CA ASP A 37 -7.52 6.60 -12.24
C ASP A 37 -7.95 6.14 -13.65
N ASN A 38 -9.14 6.57 -14.09
CA ASN A 38 -9.69 6.18 -15.39
C ASN A 38 -8.85 6.71 -16.58
N ARG A 39 -7.98 7.70 -16.36
CA ARG A 39 -7.04 8.22 -17.37
C ARG A 39 -5.85 7.28 -17.64
N GLY A 40 -5.68 6.22 -16.86
CA GLY A 40 -4.64 5.22 -17.03
C GLY A 40 -3.59 5.21 -15.92
N ALA A 41 -2.67 4.25 -16.00
CA ALA A 41 -1.66 3.96 -14.99
C ALA A 41 -0.74 5.16 -14.66
N ASP A 42 -0.47 6.04 -15.63
CA ASP A 42 0.34 7.26 -15.42
C ASP A 42 -0.28 8.24 -14.41
N TYR A 43 -1.61 8.15 -14.22
CA TYR A 43 -2.36 8.97 -13.27
C TYR A 43 -2.66 8.25 -11.96
N ALA A 44 -2.29 6.97 -11.86
CA ALA A 44 -2.49 6.18 -10.66
C ALA A 44 -1.66 6.73 -9.49
N LYS A 45 -2.11 6.43 -8.28
CA LYS A 45 -1.41 6.73 -7.04
C LYS A 45 -1.12 5.43 -6.31
N VAL A 46 0.11 5.28 -5.85
CA VAL A 46 0.48 4.18 -4.97
C VAL A 46 0.51 4.72 -3.55
N MET A 47 -0.10 4.01 -2.62
CA MET A 47 0.01 4.28 -1.19
C MET A 47 0.78 3.14 -0.55
N ILE A 48 1.94 3.47 0.01
CA ILE A 48 2.75 2.55 0.79
C ILE A 48 2.41 2.75 2.26
N LEU A 49 2.21 1.66 2.98
CA LEU A 49 1.96 1.67 4.41
C LEU A 49 3.13 1.01 5.13
N ASP A 50 3.84 1.78 5.94
CA ASP A 50 4.87 1.23 6.81
C ASP A 50 4.29 0.80 8.18
N LEU A 51 5.10 0.15 9.02
CA LEU A 51 4.67 -0.27 10.36
C LEU A 51 4.40 0.90 11.32
N SER A 52 4.81 2.13 10.98
CA SER A 52 4.44 3.31 11.75
C SER A 52 2.95 3.63 11.59
N GLY A 53 2.32 3.10 10.53
CA GLY A 53 0.93 3.34 10.17
C GLY A 53 0.71 4.66 9.43
N ARG A 54 1.79 5.38 9.10
CA ARG A 54 1.72 6.60 8.29
C ARG A 54 1.65 6.25 6.81
N PRO A 55 0.58 6.63 6.10
CA PRO A 55 0.51 6.43 4.67
C PRO A 55 1.50 7.35 3.94
N LEU A 56 2.25 6.77 3.01
CA LEU A 56 3.14 7.47 2.10
C LEU A 56 2.61 7.35 0.68
N LEU A 57 2.33 8.48 0.04
CA LEU A 57 1.93 8.54 -1.36
C LEU A 57 3.16 8.54 -2.27
N THR A 58 3.20 7.62 -3.23
CA THR A 58 4.30 7.44 -4.18
C THR A 58 3.77 7.24 -5.61
N ARG A 59 4.69 7.15 -6.57
CA ARG A 59 4.41 6.77 -7.98
C ARG A 59 4.80 5.33 -8.30
N THR A 60 5.45 4.63 -7.38
CA THR A 60 6.02 3.29 -7.58
C THR A 60 5.64 2.39 -6.41
N LEU A 61 5.51 1.10 -6.67
CA LEU A 61 5.30 0.06 -5.66
C LEU A 61 6.52 -0.05 -4.73
N THR A 62 6.38 -0.83 -3.65
CA THR A 62 7.46 -1.05 -2.68
C THR A 62 8.72 -1.68 -3.29
N ASP A 63 8.60 -2.37 -4.42
CA ASP A 63 9.72 -2.95 -5.18
C ASP A 63 10.31 -1.99 -6.24
N GLY A 64 9.77 -0.78 -6.37
CA GLY A 64 10.19 0.22 -7.35
C GLY A 64 9.54 0.09 -8.74
N SER A 65 8.72 -0.93 -8.96
CA SER A 65 7.97 -1.07 -10.22
C SER A 65 6.84 -0.04 -10.35
N LEU A 66 6.37 0.16 -11.58
CA LEU A 66 5.25 1.05 -11.86
C LEU A 66 3.92 0.34 -11.58
N PRO A 67 2.89 1.07 -11.09
CA PRO A 67 1.57 0.51 -10.93
C PRO A 67 0.97 0.10 -12.27
N SER A 68 0.24 -1.01 -12.27
CA SER A 68 -0.61 -1.41 -13.40
C SER A 68 -2.07 -1.15 -13.04
N CYS A 69 -2.81 -0.59 -13.99
CA CYS A 69 -4.25 -0.43 -13.92
C CYS A 69 -4.83 -1.23 -15.08
N GLY A 70 -5.40 -2.39 -14.73
CA GLY A 70 -6.00 -3.32 -15.69
C GLY A 70 -7.17 -2.72 -16.47
#